data_AF-Q2JLW3-F1
#
_entry.id   AF-Q2JLW3-F1
#
_cell.length_a   1.000
_cell.length_b   1.000
_cell.length_c   1.000
_cell.angle_alpha   90.00
_cell.angle_beta   90.00
_cell.angle_gamma   90.00
#
_symmetry.space_group_name_H-M   'P 1'
#
loop_
_entity.id
_entity.type
_entity.pdbx_description
1 polymer ?
#
loop_
_entity_poly.entity_id
_entity_poly.type
_entity_poly.pdbx_seq_one_letter_code
_entity_poly.pdbx_strand_id
1 'polypeptide(L)'
;MILNKSEPMMNTAEALEILNLPPDATERQIRGRLFQEYQTLSTALAELEDERQRPLLEAQLARLNEARDVLLSGGSQAEKGLSWVSPEDLPPQVIVLLYQANGQEGICTRQVGGQDIVIAFESSFAARKYAQRLAQQGLPKPLAERFDTQEIVDFCRSGGYGLMVVPASETLEPLQESTEAARDWQGRS
;
A
#
# COMPACT_ATOMS: atom_id res chain seq x y z
N MET A 1 18.94 23.81 -26.14
CA MET A 1 19.00 24.57 -24.87
C MET A 1 18.23 23.77 -23.83
N ILE A 2 18.73 23.72 -22.61
CA ILE A 2 18.63 22.63 -21.64
C ILE A 2 17.18 22.23 -21.30
N LEU A 3 16.91 20.91 -21.32
CA LEU A 3 15.72 20.31 -20.73
C LEU A 3 15.69 20.67 -19.25
N ASN A 4 14.71 21.48 -18.84
CA ASN A 4 14.41 21.74 -17.45
C ASN A 4 13.96 20.40 -16.83
N LYS A 5 14.92 19.64 -16.26
CA LYS A 5 14.57 18.60 -15.31
C LYS A 5 13.96 19.34 -14.13
N SER A 6 12.64 19.30 -14.00
CA SER A 6 11.98 19.72 -12.78
C SER A 6 12.59 18.88 -11.66
N GLU A 7 13.48 19.48 -10.89
CA GLU A 7 14.00 18.87 -9.66
C GLU A 7 12.78 18.49 -8.81
N PRO A 8 12.76 17.29 -8.20
CA PRO A 8 11.67 16.96 -7.29
C PRO A 8 11.59 18.06 -6.23
N MET A 9 10.39 18.57 -5.97
CA MET A 9 10.17 19.66 -5.01
C MET A 9 10.59 19.28 -3.58
N MET A 10 10.80 17.97 -3.33
CA MET A 10 11.30 17.39 -2.09
C MET A 10 12.61 16.63 -2.36
N ASN A 11 13.63 16.90 -1.56
CA ASN A 11 14.90 16.17 -1.61
C ASN A 11 14.95 15.01 -0.58
N THR A 12 15.96 14.16 -0.68
CA THR A 12 16.13 12.97 0.18
C THR A 12 16.20 13.31 1.67
N ALA A 13 16.85 14.42 2.05
CA ALA A 13 16.95 14.82 3.45
C ALA A 13 15.57 15.26 4.00
N GLU A 14 14.83 16.06 3.23
CA GLU A 14 13.46 16.47 3.58
C GLU A 14 12.52 15.26 3.70
N ALA A 15 12.67 14.27 2.82
CA ALA A 15 11.89 13.04 2.86
C ALA A 15 12.19 12.19 4.11
N LEU A 16 13.45 12.10 4.54
CA LEU A 16 13.82 11.43 5.80
C LEU A 16 13.32 12.20 7.03
N GLU A 17 13.32 13.53 6.99
CA GLU A 17 12.77 14.36 8.06
C GLU A 17 11.25 14.15 8.24
N ILE A 18 10.48 14.02 7.15
CA ILE A 18 9.04 13.69 7.21
C ILE A 18 8.81 12.38 7.97
N LEU A 19 9.70 11.40 7.80
CA LEU A 19 9.64 10.12 8.48
C LEU A 19 10.26 10.15 9.88
N ASN A 20 10.87 11.27 10.28
CA ASN A 20 11.66 11.40 11.51
C ASN A 20 12.75 10.30 11.58
N LEU A 21 13.46 10.08 10.47
CA LEU A 21 14.53 9.10 10.32
C LEU A 21 15.90 9.78 10.22
N PRO A 22 16.98 9.13 10.72
CA PRO A 22 18.32 9.65 10.56
C PRO A 22 18.79 9.56 9.09
N PRO A 23 19.79 10.37 8.67
CA PRO A 23 20.28 10.41 7.30
C PRO A 23 20.89 9.08 6.81
N ASP A 24 21.32 8.22 7.73
CA ASP A 24 21.89 6.89 7.48
C ASP A 24 20.87 5.75 7.66
N ALA A 25 19.57 6.06 7.71
CA ALA A 25 18.52 5.06 7.83
C ALA A 25 18.60 4.01 6.72
N THR A 26 18.53 2.74 7.12
CA THR A 26 18.46 1.62 6.19
C THR A 26 17.13 1.61 5.45
N GLU A 27 17.11 1.06 4.24
CA GLU A 27 15.88 0.89 3.46
C GLU A 27 14.79 0.15 4.24
N ARG A 28 15.17 -0.85 5.05
CA ARG A 28 14.23 -1.56 5.94
C ARG A 28 13.57 -0.61 6.95
N GLN A 29 14.33 0.30 7.55
CA GLN A 29 13.79 1.31 8.47
C GLN A 29 12.90 2.30 7.74
N ILE A 30 13.29 2.72 6.54
CA ILE A 30 12.49 3.60 5.67
C ILE A 30 11.14 2.96 5.33
N ARG A 31 11.14 1.73 4.81
CA ARG A 31 9.91 0.97 4.47
C ARG A 31 9.01 0.75 5.68
N GLY A 32 9.60 0.36 6.82
CA GLY A 32 8.84 0.16 8.05
C GLY A 32 8.18 1.46 8.54
N ARG A 33 8.91 2.57 8.50
CA ARG A 33 8.40 3.87 8.93
C ARG A 33 7.32 4.41 7.99
N LEU A 34 7.52 4.31 6.69
CA LEU A 34 6.52 4.64 5.67
C LEU A 34 5.23 3.84 5.90
N PHE A 35 5.36 2.53 6.16
CA PHE A 35 4.23 1.66 6.42
C PHE A 35 3.46 2.08 7.69
N GLN A 36 4.17 2.44 8.76
CA GLN A 36 3.57 2.91 10.01
C GLN A 36 2.80 4.23 9.81
N GLU A 37 3.45 5.24 9.22
CA GLU A 37 2.81 6.54 8.98
C GLU A 37 1.61 6.42 8.04
N TYR A 38 1.73 5.59 7.00
CA TYR A 38 0.63 5.31 6.09
C TYR A 38 -0.56 4.70 6.83
N GLN A 39 -0.32 3.71 7.71
CA GLN A 39 -1.38 3.14 8.53
C GLN A 39 -2.05 4.20 9.41
N THR A 40 -1.26 5.01 10.12
CA THR A 40 -1.77 6.09 10.97
C THR A 40 -2.67 7.04 10.21
N LEU A 41 -2.24 7.53 9.05
CA LEU A 41 -3.03 8.43 8.22
C LEU A 41 -4.27 7.75 7.63
N SER A 42 -4.15 6.49 7.19
CA SER A 42 -5.28 5.74 6.65
C SER A 42 -6.37 5.49 7.70
N THR A 43 -5.98 5.14 8.94
CA THR A 43 -6.92 4.99 10.05
C THR A 43 -7.56 6.33 10.41
N ALA A 44 -6.77 7.40 10.48
CA ALA A 44 -7.29 8.74 10.77
C ALA A 44 -8.30 9.22 9.71
N LEU A 45 -8.08 8.90 8.43
CA LEU A 45 -9.03 9.17 7.35
C LEU A 45 -10.30 8.33 7.46
N ALA A 46 -10.19 7.05 7.82
CA ALA A 46 -11.33 6.15 7.96
C ALA A 46 -12.23 6.51 9.16
N GLU A 47 -11.63 6.99 10.25
CA GLU A 47 -12.33 7.39 11.49
C GLU A 47 -12.71 8.88 11.51
N LEU A 48 -12.52 9.60 10.41
CA LEU A 48 -12.71 11.04 10.35
C LEU A 48 -14.18 11.43 10.44
N GLU A 49 -14.57 12.11 11.52
CA GLU A 49 -15.93 12.66 11.68
C GLU A 49 -16.08 14.07 11.07
N ASP A 50 -15.05 14.92 11.21
CA ASP A 50 -15.06 16.28 10.67
C ASP A 50 -14.51 16.31 9.24
N GLU A 51 -15.40 16.37 8.28
CA GLU A 51 -15.11 16.45 6.85
C GLU A 51 -14.22 17.65 6.48
N ARG A 52 -14.17 18.70 7.30
CA ARG A 52 -13.28 19.86 7.08
C ARG A 52 -11.80 19.50 7.27
N GLN A 53 -11.50 18.43 8.01
CA GLN A 53 -10.15 17.94 8.25
C GLN A 53 -9.67 16.99 7.14
N ARG A 54 -10.55 16.51 6.26
CA ARG A 54 -10.20 15.55 5.20
C ARG A 54 -9.11 16.10 4.27
N PRO A 55 -9.20 17.34 3.73
CA PRO A 55 -8.18 17.86 2.84
C PRO A 55 -6.79 17.95 3.49
N LEU A 56 -6.76 18.16 4.81
CA LEU A 56 -5.50 18.22 5.57
C LEU A 56 -4.84 16.83 5.66
N LEU A 57 -5.61 15.80 6.01
CA LEU A 57 -5.12 14.43 6.09
C LEU A 57 -4.72 13.87 4.71
N GLU A 58 -5.50 14.19 3.67
CA GLU A 58 -5.15 13.87 2.28
C GLU A 58 -3.85 14.55 1.84
N ALA A 59 -3.64 15.82 2.21
CA ALA A 59 -2.40 16.52 1.94
C ALA A 59 -1.20 15.92 2.69
N GLN A 60 -1.40 15.45 3.93
CA GLN A 60 -0.37 14.72 4.68
C GLN A 60 -0.03 13.39 4.01
N LEU A 61 -1.05 12.65 3.55
CA LEU A 61 -0.86 11.41 2.81
C LEU A 61 -0.12 11.64 1.49
N ALA A 62 -0.48 12.71 0.76
CA ALA A 62 0.21 13.11 -0.46
C ALA A 62 1.69 13.43 -0.22
N ARG A 63 2.00 14.14 0.87
CA ARG A 63 3.39 14.41 1.27
C ARG A 63 4.15 13.15 1.66
N LEU A 64 3.51 12.22 2.36
CA LEU A 64 4.12 10.93 2.69
C LEU A 64 4.43 10.12 1.41
N ASN A 65 3.54 10.17 0.42
CA ASN A 65 3.76 9.55 -0.89
C ASN A 65 4.90 10.20 -1.66
N GLU A 66 5.04 11.52 -1.61
CA GLU A 66 6.18 12.22 -2.21
C GLU A 66 7.51 11.84 -1.53
N ALA A 67 7.52 11.78 -0.20
CA ALA A 67 8.70 11.35 0.56
C ALA A 67 9.09 9.91 0.22
N ARG A 68 8.10 9.00 0.14
CA ARG A 68 8.31 7.63 -0.33
C ARG A 68 8.96 7.61 -1.70
N ASP A 69 8.38 8.33 -2.66
CA ASP A 69 8.87 8.35 -4.03
C ASP A 69 10.32 8.83 -4.04
N VAL A 70 10.66 9.88 -3.32
CA VAL A 70 12.05 10.36 -3.24
C VAL A 70 13.00 9.32 -2.64
N LEU A 71 12.55 8.56 -1.63
CA LEU A 71 13.39 7.61 -0.89
C LEU A 71 13.52 6.24 -1.56
N LEU A 72 12.52 5.84 -2.34
CA LEU A 72 12.42 4.51 -2.96
C LEU A 72 12.39 4.57 -4.51
N SER A 73 12.58 5.75 -5.12
CA SER A 73 12.71 5.88 -6.58
C SER A 73 14.16 5.78 -7.03
N GLY A 74 14.51 4.62 -7.56
CA GLY A 74 15.48 4.49 -8.64
C GLY A 74 14.83 4.58 -10.04
N GLY A 75 13.97 5.56 -10.34
CA GLY A 75 13.24 5.60 -11.63
C GLY A 75 12.81 6.99 -12.13
N SER A 76 12.76 7.17 -13.46
CA SER A 76 12.48 8.43 -14.16
C SER A 76 11.03 8.91 -14.00
N GLN A 77 10.82 10.22 -13.95
CA GLN A 77 9.54 10.93 -13.77
C GLN A 77 8.43 10.59 -14.80
N ALA A 78 8.73 9.81 -15.84
CA ALA A 78 7.78 9.43 -16.90
C ALA A 78 6.97 8.15 -16.58
N GLU A 79 7.30 7.41 -15.51
CA GLU A 79 6.65 6.13 -15.15
C GLU A 79 5.73 6.24 -13.93
N LYS A 80 5.36 7.48 -13.54
CA LYS A 80 4.52 7.86 -12.38
C LYS A 80 3.03 7.48 -12.51
N GLY A 81 2.74 6.29 -13.02
CA GLY A 81 1.40 5.71 -13.04
C GLY A 81 1.25 4.68 -11.93
N LEU A 82 0.72 5.10 -10.78
CA LEU A 82 0.07 4.25 -9.77
C LEU A 82 0.90 3.11 -9.17
N SER A 83 2.21 3.04 -9.43
CA SER A 83 3.12 2.05 -8.85
C SER A 83 3.70 2.60 -7.55
N TRP A 84 3.18 2.11 -6.43
CA TRP A 84 3.58 2.53 -5.08
C TRP A 84 4.98 2.03 -4.68
N VAL A 85 5.68 1.32 -5.56
CA VAL A 85 7.06 0.83 -5.39
C VAL A 85 7.72 0.64 -6.77
N SER A 86 9.04 0.83 -6.87
CA SER A 86 9.83 0.33 -7.99
C SER A 86 9.97 -1.20 -7.84
N PRO A 87 9.64 -2.01 -8.85
CA PRO A 87 9.67 -3.48 -8.74
C PRO A 87 11.06 -4.05 -8.43
N GLU A 88 12.12 -3.31 -8.76
CA GLU A 88 13.52 -3.66 -8.45
C GLU A 88 13.86 -3.60 -6.94
N ASP A 89 13.09 -2.84 -6.15
CA ASP A 89 13.28 -2.69 -4.70
C ASP A 89 12.32 -3.57 -3.88
N LEU A 90 11.58 -4.47 -4.54
CA LEU A 90 10.72 -5.45 -3.89
C LEU A 90 11.37 -6.84 -3.92
N PRO A 91 11.03 -7.72 -2.96
CA PRO A 91 11.42 -9.12 -3.11
C PRO A 91 10.84 -9.66 -4.43
N PRO A 92 11.50 -10.66 -5.06
CA PRO A 92 11.05 -11.20 -6.34
C PRO A 92 9.67 -11.85 -6.27
N GLN A 93 9.21 -12.19 -5.06
CA GLN A 93 7.87 -12.74 -4.82
C GLN A 93 7.25 -12.07 -3.61
N VAL A 94 5.95 -11.85 -3.70
CA VAL A 94 5.10 -11.38 -2.61
C VAL A 94 3.94 -12.34 -2.40
N ILE A 95 3.34 -12.28 -1.22
CA ILE A 95 2.09 -12.98 -0.91
C ILE A 95 0.93 -11.99 -1.05
N VAL A 96 -0.05 -12.27 -1.89
CA VAL A 96 -1.31 -11.53 -1.93
C VAL A 96 -2.44 -12.39 -1.37
N LEU A 97 -3.57 -11.76 -1.09
CA LEU A 97 -4.75 -12.43 -0.58
C LEU A 97 -5.78 -12.54 -1.70
N LEU A 98 -6.27 -13.75 -1.97
CA LEU A 98 -7.27 -14.02 -3.00
C LEU A 98 -8.60 -14.43 -2.37
N TYR A 99 -9.68 -13.83 -2.85
CA TYR A 99 -11.02 -14.34 -2.68
C TYR A 99 -11.37 -15.26 -3.84
N GLN A 100 -12.06 -16.35 -3.52
CA GLN A 100 -12.62 -17.28 -4.50
C GLN A 100 -14.11 -17.41 -4.24
N ALA A 101 -14.93 -17.10 -5.24
CA ALA A 101 -16.38 -17.26 -5.19
C ALA A 101 -16.90 -17.65 -6.58
N ASN A 102 -17.75 -18.68 -6.66
CA ASN A 102 -18.46 -19.07 -7.88
C ASN A 102 -17.55 -19.30 -9.11
N GLY A 103 -16.36 -19.85 -8.91
CA GLY A 103 -15.39 -20.07 -9.99
C GLY A 103 -14.69 -18.80 -10.49
N GLN A 104 -14.89 -17.67 -9.81
CA GLN A 104 -14.18 -16.42 -10.03
C GLN A 104 -13.19 -16.18 -8.89
N GLU A 105 -12.06 -15.58 -9.23
CA GLU A 105 -11.01 -15.18 -8.29
C GLU A 105 -10.88 -13.67 -8.29
N GLY A 106 -10.56 -13.08 -7.14
CA GLY A 106 -10.30 -11.66 -7.02
C GLY A 106 -9.27 -11.35 -5.96
N ILE A 107 -8.38 -10.41 -6.26
CA ILE A 107 -7.37 -9.94 -5.32
C ILE A 107 -8.05 -9.08 -4.25
N CYS A 108 -7.71 -9.33 -2.99
CA CYS A 108 -8.13 -8.52 -1.87
C CYS A 108 -7.52 -7.12 -1.97
N THR A 109 -8.39 -6.14 -2.07
CA THR A 109 -8.05 -4.72 -2.03
C THR A 109 -8.54 -4.09 -0.74
N ARG A 110 -8.03 -2.90 -0.46
CA ARG A 110 -8.49 -1.99 0.59
C ARG A 110 -8.65 -0.61 -0.01
N GLN A 111 -9.76 0.05 0.28
CA GLN A 111 -9.92 1.46 -0.07
C GLN A 111 -9.21 2.35 0.98
N VAL A 112 -8.42 3.33 0.53
CA VAL A 112 -7.86 4.40 1.37
C VAL A 112 -7.98 5.71 0.61
N GLY A 113 -8.64 6.71 1.20
CA GLY A 113 -8.80 8.02 0.57
C GLY A 113 -9.46 7.95 -0.82
N GLY A 114 -10.40 7.02 -1.01
CA GLY A 114 -11.10 6.81 -2.28
C GLY A 114 -10.32 6.03 -3.35
N GLN A 115 -9.13 5.50 -3.04
CA GLN A 115 -8.35 4.66 -3.95
C GLN A 115 -8.33 3.20 -3.49
N ASP A 116 -8.56 2.26 -4.41
CA ASP A 116 -8.41 0.84 -4.15
C ASP A 116 -6.93 0.43 -4.17
N ILE A 117 -6.49 -0.28 -3.14
CA ILE A 117 -5.10 -0.66 -2.93
C ILE A 117 -5.00 -2.15 -2.72
N VAL A 118 -4.24 -2.83 -3.58
CA VAL A 118 -3.84 -4.23 -3.40
C VAL A 118 -2.89 -4.32 -2.21
N ILE A 119 -3.17 -5.25 -1.30
CA ILE A 119 -2.29 -5.53 -0.17
C ILE A 119 -1.45 -6.76 -0.49
N ALA A 120 -0.13 -6.57 -0.52
CA ALA A 120 0.86 -7.62 -0.66
C ALA A 120 1.68 -7.74 0.64
N PHE A 121 2.25 -8.91 0.89
CA PHE A 121 3.01 -9.21 2.11
C PHE A 121 4.32 -9.88 1.74
N GLU A 122 5.42 -9.48 2.38
CA GLU A 122 6.69 -10.22 2.26
C GLU A 122 6.68 -11.51 3.08
N SER A 123 5.85 -11.58 4.12
CA SER A 123 5.77 -12.70 5.06
C SER A 123 4.47 -13.47 4.93
N SER A 124 4.58 -14.78 4.67
CA SER A 124 3.42 -15.69 4.64
C SER A 124 2.71 -15.77 5.98
N PHE A 125 3.44 -15.59 7.09
CA PHE A 125 2.86 -15.52 8.43
C PHE A 125 1.98 -14.28 8.58
N ALA A 126 2.47 -13.10 8.15
CA ALA A 126 1.71 -11.86 8.20
C ALA A 126 0.44 -11.94 7.33
N ALA A 127 0.55 -12.45 6.10
CA ALA A 127 -0.58 -12.65 5.20
C ALA A 127 -1.66 -13.57 5.81
N ARG A 128 -1.26 -14.73 6.33
CA ARG A 128 -2.19 -15.68 6.97
C ARG A 128 -2.86 -15.10 8.20
N LYS A 129 -2.12 -14.32 8.99
CA LYS A 129 -2.65 -13.64 10.18
C LYS A 129 -3.69 -12.59 9.79
N TYR A 130 -3.43 -11.81 8.74
CA TYR A 130 -4.39 -10.84 8.19
C TYR A 130 -5.65 -11.54 7.67
N ALA A 131 -5.51 -12.59 6.87
CA ALA A 131 -6.64 -13.41 6.39
C ALA A 131 -7.48 -13.98 7.54
N GLN A 132 -6.84 -14.41 8.63
CA GLN A 132 -7.54 -14.87 9.83
C GLN A 132 -8.31 -13.74 10.52
N ARG A 133 -7.73 -12.54 10.63
CA ARG A 133 -8.43 -11.38 11.22
C ARG A 133 -9.65 -10.97 10.42
N LEU A 134 -9.55 -10.96 9.08
CA LEU A 134 -10.70 -10.72 8.21
C LEU A 134 -11.84 -11.71 8.54
N ALA A 135 -11.53 -13.01 8.62
CA ALA A 135 -12.51 -14.03 8.96
C ALA A 135 -13.14 -13.86 10.36
N GLN A 136 -12.35 -13.41 11.35
CA GLN A 136 -12.86 -13.12 12.70
C GLN A 136 -13.87 -11.97 12.72
N GLN A 137 -13.81 -11.07 11.74
CA GLN A 137 -14.77 -9.97 11.55
C GLN A 137 -16.00 -10.41 10.74
N GLY A 138 -16.15 -11.72 10.51
CA GLY A 138 -17.29 -12.32 9.81
C GLY A 138 -17.14 -12.33 8.28
N LEU A 139 -16.00 -11.92 7.73
CA LEU A 139 -15.73 -11.86 6.28
C LEU A 139 -15.37 -13.23 5.70
N PRO A 140 -15.44 -13.41 4.35
CA PRO A 140 -14.87 -14.61 3.76
C PRO A 140 -13.37 -14.64 4.07
N LYS A 141 -12.82 -15.84 4.26
CA LYS A 141 -11.40 -15.99 4.53
C LYS A 141 -10.65 -16.08 3.21
N PRO A 142 -9.83 -15.08 2.83
CA PRO A 142 -9.05 -15.18 1.60
C PRO A 142 -7.91 -16.19 1.74
N LEU A 143 -7.44 -16.68 0.61
CA LEU A 143 -6.26 -17.56 0.51
C LEU A 143 -5.01 -16.71 0.34
N ALA A 144 -3.96 -17.05 1.08
CA ALA A 144 -2.66 -16.39 0.97
C ALA A 144 -1.81 -17.10 -0.08
N GLU A 145 -1.58 -16.45 -1.21
CA GLU A 145 -0.93 -17.04 -2.38
C GLU A 145 0.29 -16.23 -2.83
N ARG A 146 1.30 -16.93 -3.33
CA ARG A 146 2.55 -16.32 -3.79
C ARG A 146 2.43 -15.95 -5.26
N PHE A 147 2.84 -14.73 -5.58
CA PHE A 147 2.91 -14.21 -6.93
C PHE A 147 4.29 -13.63 -7.21
N ASP A 148 4.63 -13.58 -8.49
CA ASP A 148 5.75 -12.76 -8.93
C ASP A 148 5.42 -11.29 -8.65
N THR A 149 6.39 -10.55 -8.11
CA THR A 149 6.13 -9.18 -7.72
C THR A 149 5.89 -8.25 -8.91
N GLN A 150 6.57 -8.49 -10.03
CA GLN A 150 6.36 -7.70 -11.24
C GLN A 150 4.95 -7.91 -11.78
N GLU A 151 4.44 -9.14 -11.72
CA GLU A 151 3.07 -9.46 -12.12
C GLU A 151 2.04 -8.66 -11.31
N ILE A 152 2.20 -8.57 -9.98
CA ILE A 152 1.33 -7.77 -9.13
C ILE A 152 1.45 -6.28 -9.41
N VAL A 153 2.66 -5.77 -9.66
CA VAL A 153 2.89 -4.37 -10.01
C VAL A 153 2.19 -4.03 -11.33
N ASP A 154 2.32 -4.87 -12.35
CA ASP A 154 1.70 -4.67 -13.66
C ASP A 154 0.17 -4.80 -13.59
N PHE A 155 -0.34 -5.74 -12.79
CA PHE A 155 -1.77 -5.84 -12.48
C PHE A 155 -2.28 -4.53 -11.85
N CYS A 156 -1.60 -4.02 -10.84
CA CYS A 156 -2.02 -2.78 -10.17
C CYS A 156 -2.00 -1.60 -11.14
N ARG A 157 -0.93 -1.47 -11.93
CA ARG A 157 -0.79 -0.40 -12.93
C ARG A 157 -1.88 -0.44 -13.99
N SER A 158 -2.18 -1.62 -14.52
CA SER A 158 -3.19 -1.79 -15.58
C SER A 158 -4.62 -1.61 -15.08
N GLY A 159 -4.90 -2.03 -13.84
CA GLY A 159 -6.20 -1.88 -13.19
C GLY A 159 -6.43 -0.52 -12.51
N GLY A 160 -5.39 0.32 -12.43
CA GLY A 160 -5.44 1.59 -11.72
C GLY A 160 -5.46 1.46 -10.19
N TYR A 161 -5.05 0.30 -9.67
CA TYR A 161 -4.94 0.04 -8.24
C TYR A 161 -3.64 0.62 -7.68
N GLY A 162 -3.69 0.99 -6.40
CA GLY A 162 -2.48 1.12 -5.63
C GLY A 162 -1.92 -0.23 -5.18
N LEU A 163 -0.67 -0.24 -4.75
CA LEU A 163 -0.02 -1.41 -4.18
C LEU A 163 0.56 -1.04 -2.80
N MET A 164 0.33 -1.87 -1.79
CA MET A 164 1.00 -1.70 -0.52
C MET A 164 1.65 -3.01 -0.14
N VAL A 165 2.97 -2.99 0.03
CA VAL A 165 3.74 -4.17 0.45
C VAL A 165 4.02 -4.07 1.94
N VAL A 166 3.45 -4.98 2.71
CA VAL A 166 3.66 -5.13 4.15
C VAL A 166 5.02 -5.77 4.41
N PRO A 167 5.97 -5.07 5.05
CA PRO A 167 7.29 -5.63 5.34
C PRO A 167 7.23 -6.85 6.24
N ALA A 168 8.21 -7.76 6.13
CA ALA A 168 8.21 -9.02 6.86
C ALA A 168 8.21 -8.88 8.40
N SER A 169 8.73 -7.77 8.94
CA SER A 169 8.69 -7.47 10.39
C SER A 169 7.43 -6.78 10.87
N GLU A 170 6.54 -6.40 9.96
CA GLU A 170 5.35 -5.61 10.29
C GLU A 170 4.09 -6.47 10.29
N THR A 171 3.04 -5.96 10.93
CA THR A 171 1.69 -6.54 10.88
C THR A 171 0.72 -5.46 10.46
N LEU A 172 -0.18 -5.81 9.55
CA LEU A 172 -1.30 -4.97 9.16
C LEU A 172 -2.54 -5.36 9.98
N GLU A 173 -3.26 -4.37 10.50
CA GLU A 173 -4.61 -4.56 11.03
C GLU A 173 -5.65 -4.22 9.95
N PRO A 174 -6.72 -5.02 9.79
CA PRO A 174 -7.75 -4.71 8.80
C PRO A 174 -8.52 -3.43 9.17
N LEU A 175 -8.70 -2.53 8.20
CA LEU A 175 -9.59 -1.37 8.35
C LEU A 175 -11.03 -1.75 8.01
N GLN A 176 -11.98 -0.99 8.55
CA GLN A 176 -13.41 -1.21 8.31
C GLN A 176 -13.78 -1.15 6.82
N GLU A 177 -13.23 -0.20 6.05
CA GLU A 177 -13.45 -0.11 4.60
C GLU A 177 -12.89 -1.32 3.83
N SER A 178 -11.80 -1.92 4.31
CA SER A 178 -11.26 -3.18 3.72
C SER A 178 -12.22 -4.35 3.93
N THR A 179 -13.03 -4.28 4.97
CA THR A 179 -13.99 -5.33 5.29
C THR A 179 -15.22 -5.28 4.40
N GLU A 180 -15.63 -4.10 3.96
CA GLU A 180 -16.83 -3.93 3.14
C GLU A 180 -16.64 -4.53 1.75
N ALA A 181 -15.54 -4.24 1.07
CA ALA A 181 -15.22 -4.85 -0.23
C ALA A 181 -15.12 -6.39 -0.13
N ALA A 182 -14.65 -6.92 1.00
CA ALA A 182 -14.63 -8.35 1.24
C ALA A 182 -16.03 -8.96 1.45
N ARG A 183 -17.01 -8.19 1.94
CA ARG A 183 -18.40 -8.66 2.08
C ARG A 183 -19.06 -8.95 0.73
N ASP A 184 -18.67 -8.24 -0.32
CA ASP A 184 -19.18 -8.50 -1.67
C ASP A 184 -18.84 -9.91 -2.18
N TRP A 185 -17.81 -10.53 -1.61
CA TRP A 185 -17.41 -11.92 -1.88
C TRP A 185 -18.16 -12.96 -1.03
N GLN A 186 -19.07 -12.56 -0.13
CA GLN A 186 -19.84 -13.50 0.71
C GLN A 186 -20.97 -14.22 -0.02
N GLY A 187 -21.31 -13.81 -1.25
CA GLY A 187 -22.28 -14.51 -2.07
C GLY A 187 -23.03 -13.60 -3.03
N ARG A 188 -22.71 -13.71 -4.31
CA ARG A 188 -23.76 -13.74 -5.34
C ARG A 188 -24.11 -15.21 -5.58
N SER A 189 -24.67 -15.86 -4.58
CA SER A 189 -25.28 -17.20 -4.73
C SER A 189 -26.71 -17.07 -5.23
#